data_AF-A0A7S3Y5G2-F1
#
_entry.id   AF-A0A7S3Y5G2-F1
#
_cell.length_a   1.000
_cell.length_b   1.000
_cell.length_c   1.000
_cell.angle_alpha   90.00
_cell.angle_beta   90.00
_cell.angle_gamma   90.00
#
_symmetry.space_group_name_H-M   'P 1'
#
loop_
_entity.id
_entity.type
_entity.pdbx_description
1 polymer ?
#
loop_
_entity_poly.entity_id
_entity_poly.type
_entity_poly.pdbx_seq_one_letter_code
_entity_poly.pdbx_strand_id
1 'polypeptide(L)'
;TDALASFARLPGFIFSHLPRLRVAVEPGAPLAPPPPPPAGASRCPPGPGGEGGHFPVAVFCHGLGGNRRLYTAVAAELASQGYVVLCPEFTDGSAALAYLPGGRRVHYRRVGTNNPDEFAIRSAQVEERAAAVGLLLDQLEEQFAGPAAAAEKERAPVAGVGGEDPA
;
A
#
# COMPACT_ATOMS: atom_id res chain seq x y z
N THR A 1 -9.68 -19.83 2.46
CA THR A 1 -8.90 -20.96 1.91
C THR A 1 -9.17 -21.13 0.43
N ASP A 2 -10.44 -21.06 0.03
CA ASP A 2 -10.86 -21.40 -1.34
C ASP A 2 -10.33 -20.44 -2.41
N ALA A 3 -10.01 -19.20 -2.06
CA ALA A 3 -9.47 -18.21 -2.98
C ALA A 3 -8.15 -18.65 -3.65
N LEU A 4 -7.17 -19.06 -2.85
CA LEU A 4 -5.87 -19.48 -3.37
C LEU A 4 -5.97 -20.83 -4.09
N ALA A 5 -6.82 -21.72 -3.58
CA ALA A 5 -7.15 -22.98 -4.23
C ALA A 5 -7.77 -22.75 -5.62
N SER A 6 -8.75 -21.85 -5.71
CA SER A 6 -9.40 -21.45 -6.96
C SER A 6 -8.42 -20.77 -7.92
N PHE A 7 -7.54 -19.89 -7.41
CA PHE A 7 -6.50 -19.24 -8.20
C PHE A 7 -5.53 -20.27 -8.81
N ALA A 8 -5.02 -21.18 -7.98
CA ALA A 8 -4.04 -22.20 -8.36
C ALA A 8 -4.65 -23.40 -9.10
N ARG A 9 -5.99 -23.50 -9.19
CA ARG A 9 -6.72 -24.67 -9.72
C ARG A 9 -6.38 -25.97 -9.01
N LEU A 10 -6.29 -25.89 -7.69
CA LEU A 10 -5.94 -26.99 -6.81
C LEU A 10 -7.08 -27.29 -5.83
N PRO A 11 -7.22 -28.54 -5.37
CA PRO A 11 -8.17 -28.87 -4.31
C PRO A 11 -7.97 -28.02 -3.05
N GLY A 12 -9.07 -27.58 -2.42
CA GLY A 12 -9.05 -26.67 -1.26
C GLY A 12 -8.24 -27.18 -0.07
N PHE A 13 -8.16 -28.49 0.12
CA PHE A 13 -7.41 -29.08 1.24
C PHE A 13 -5.91 -28.78 1.18
N ILE A 14 -5.34 -28.56 -0.01
CA ILE A 14 -3.93 -28.21 -0.20
C ILE A 14 -3.57 -26.94 0.57
N PHE A 15 -4.49 -25.99 0.65
CA PHE A 15 -4.29 -24.70 1.32
C PHE A 15 -5.07 -24.55 2.62
N SER A 16 -5.64 -25.64 3.13
CA SER A 16 -6.45 -25.62 4.35
C SER A 16 -5.67 -25.24 5.61
N HIS A 17 -4.35 -25.39 5.57
CA HIS A 17 -3.43 -25.03 6.65
C HIS A 17 -3.08 -23.54 6.68
N LEU A 18 -3.21 -22.80 5.57
CA LEU A 18 -2.79 -21.40 5.50
C LEU A 18 -3.47 -20.47 6.51
N PRO A 19 -4.79 -20.59 6.82
CA PRO A 19 -5.41 -19.77 7.86
C PRO A 19 -4.85 -20.00 9.27
N ARG A 20 -4.13 -21.11 9.48
CA ARG A 20 -3.51 -21.44 10.77
C ARG A 20 -2.10 -20.87 10.88
N LEU A 21 -1.53 -20.34 9.78
CA LEU A 21 -0.25 -19.64 9.84
C LEU A 21 -0.42 -18.40 10.70
N ARG A 22 0.35 -18.33 11.78
CA ARG A 22 0.46 -17.14 12.60
C ARG A 22 1.63 -16.32 12.10
N VAL A 23 1.37 -15.05 11.83
CA VAL A 23 2.43 -14.07 11.72
C VAL A 23 2.89 -13.78 13.15
N ALA A 24 4.20 -13.83 13.40
CA ALA A 24 4.77 -13.45 14.70
C ALA A 24 4.66 -11.93 14.88
N VAL A 25 3.45 -11.45 15.19
CA VAL A 25 3.16 -10.07 15.54
C VAL A 25 2.71 -10.06 16.98
N GLU A 26 3.51 -9.47 17.85
CA GLU A 26 3.17 -9.29 19.26
C GLU A 26 2.51 -7.92 19.46
N PRO A 27 1.24 -7.85 19.89
CA PRO A 27 0.58 -6.59 20.19
C PRO A 27 1.35 -5.81 21.25
N GLY A 28 1.66 -4.54 20.99
CA GLY A 28 2.42 -3.71 21.92
C GLY A 28 3.91 -4.05 22.01
N ALA A 29 4.45 -4.82 21.05
CA ALA A 29 5.89 -4.97 20.90
C ALA A 29 6.56 -3.58 20.85
N PRO A 30 7.73 -3.40 21.49
CA PRO A 30 8.46 -2.14 21.43
C PRO A 30 8.74 -1.72 19.98
N LEU A 31 8.46 -0.46 19.66
CA LEU A 31 8.83 0.09 18.36
C LEU A 31 10.34 0.30 18.31
N ALA A 32 10.99 -0.21 17.25
CA ALA A 32 12.35 0.17 16.93
C ALA A 32 12.42 1.69 16.72
N PRO A 33 13.53 2.38 17.05
CA PRO A 33 13.68 3.79 16.72
C PRO A 33 13.65 3.99 15.20
N PRO A 34 13.21 5.16 14.71
CA PRO A 34 13.22 5.44 13.28
C PRO A 34 14.67 5.40 12.75
N PRO A 35 14.91 4.78 11.58
CA PRO A 35 16.23 4.75 10.98
C PRO A 35 16.66 6.17 10.57
N PRO A 36 17.98 6.42 10.42
CA PRO A 36 18.47 7.70 9.94
C PRO A 36 17.87 8.01 8.55
N PRO A 37 17.51 9.27 8.26
CA PRO A 37 16.93 9.63 6.98
C PRO A 37 17.91 9.33 5.84
N PRO A 38 17.43 8.84 4.67
CA PRO A 38 18.29 8.64 3.51
C PRO A 38 18.93 9.97 3.08
N ALA A 39 20.15 9.91 2.56
CA ALA A 39 20.88 11.09 2.13
C ALA A 39 20.06 11.86 1.06
N GLY A 40 19.64 13.08 1.38
CA GLY A 40 18.85 13.95 0.49
C GLY A 40 17.35 14.03 0.80
N ALA A 41 16.82 13.28 1.77
CA ALA A 41 15.43 13.46 2.21
C ALA A 41 15.26 14.73 3.07
N SER A 42 14.19 15.50 2.79
CA SER A 42 13.81 16.66 3.60
C SER A 42 13.49 16.21 5.02
N ARG A 43 14.09 16.86 6.02
CA ARG A 43 13.81 16.57 7.43
C ARG A 43 12.49 17.25 7.79
N CYS A 44 11.42 16.48 7.99
CA CYS A 44 10.26 17.02 8.67
C CYS A 44 10.66 17.31 10.13
N PRO A 45 10.38 18.51 10.68
CA PRO A 45 10.72 18.83 12.06
C PRO A 45 10.01 17.86 13.02
N PRO A 46 10.62 17.56 14.19
CA PRO A 46 10.00 16.67 15.17
C PRO A 46 8.63 17.21 15.60
N GLY A 47 7.66 16.30 15.73
CA GLY A 47 6.30 16.64 16.15
C GLY A 47 6.24 17.20 17.58
N PRO A 48 5.11 17.83 17.97
CA PRO A 48 4.92 18.39 19.31
C PRO A 48 4.82 17.24 20.33
N GLY A 49 5.96 16.84 20.89
CA GLY A 49 6.08 15.67 21.79
C GLY A 49 7.53 15.29 22.15
N GLY A 50 8.54 16.01 21.65
CA GLY A 50 9.89 16.04 22.22
C GLY A 50 10.79 14.82 22.02
N GLU A 51 10.28 13.60 21.82
CA GLU A 51 11.15 12.40 21.80
C GLU A 51 10.86 11.37 20.69
N GLY A 52 9.87 11.60 19.81
CA GLY A 52 9.56 10.70 18.69
C GLY A 52 9.99 11.29 17.34
N GLY A 53 10.97 10.68 16.67
CA GLY A 53 11.26 10.97 15.26
C GLY A 53 10.16 10.46 14.32
N HIS A 54 10.09 10.99 13.11
CA HIS A 54 9.19 10.48 12.07
C HIS A 54 9.65 9.10 11.58
N PHE A 55 8.72 8.16 11.46
CA PHE A 55 9.00 6.85 10.89
C PHE A 55 8.91 6.90 9.35
N PRO A 56 9.88 6.35 8.61
CA PRO A 56 9.72 6.17 7.18
C PRO A 56 8.58 5.19 6.89
N VAL A 57 7.81 5.51 5.85
CA VAL A 57 6.71 4.69 5.38
C VAL A 57 7.16 3.86 4.17
N ALA A 58 6.90 2.56 4.19
CA ALA A 58 7.10 1.66 3.06
C ALA A 58 5.75 1.09 2.62
N VAL A 59 5.41 1.22 1.33
CA VAL A 59 4.20 0.61 0.75
C VAL A 59 4.58 -0.67 0.01
N PHE A 60 4.10 -1.81 0.49
CA PHE A 60 4.33 -3.10 -0.15
C PHE A 60 3.10 -3.53 -0.97
N CYS A 61 3.24 -3.48 -2.29
CA CYS A 61 2.20 -3.87 -3.24
C CYS A 61 2.33 -5.36 -3.62
N HIS A 62 1.29 -6.16 -3.37
CA HIS A 62 1.32 -7.58 -3.72
C HIS A 62 1.27 -7.82 -5.24
N GLY A 63 1.83 -8.94 -5.70
CA GLY A 63 1.75 -9.37 -7.09
C GLY A 63 0.39 -9.96 -7.49
N LEU A 64 0.34 -10.51 -8.71
CA LEU A 64 -0.81 -11.24 -9.25
C LEU A 64 -1.11 -12.51 -8.43
N GLY A 65 -2.38 -12.77 -8.14
CA GLY A 65 -2.79 -13.84 -7.22
C GLY A 65 -2.44 -13.56 -5.76
N GLY A 66 -1.86 -12.40 -5.46
CA GLY A 66 -1.46 -11.99 -4.13
C GLY A 66 -2.62 -11.56 -3.24
N ASN A 67 -2.29 -11.21 -1.99
CA ASN A 67 -3.14 -10.45 -1.07
C ASN A 67 -2.26 -9.82 0.02
N ARG A 68 -2.84 -8.97 0.87
CA ARG A 68 -2.15 -8.25 1.95
C ARG A 68 -1.45 -9.12 3.01
N ARG A 69 -1.69 -10.44 3.03
CA ARG A 69 -1.13 -11.37 4.01
C ARG A 69 0.04 -12.21 3.48
N LEU A 70 0.32 -12.20 2.18
CA LEU A 70 1.34 -13.12 1.63
C LEU A 70 2.78 -12.70 1.90
N TYR A 71 3.02 -11.42 2.19
CA TYR A 71 4.37 -10.85 2.31
C TYR A 71 4.70 -10.41 3.74
N THR A 72 4.09 -11.05 4.73
CA THR A 72 4.23 -10.66 6.14
C THR A 72 5.65 -10.83 6.67
N ALA A 73 6.46 -11.76 6.12
CA ALA A 73 7.87 -11.87 6.48
C ALA A 73 8.68 -10.63 6.06
N VAL A 74 8.44 -10.12 4.84
CA VAL A 74 9.08 -8.90 4.34
C VAL A 74 8.60 -7.68 5.13
N ALA A 75 7.29 -7.59 5.39
CA ALA A 75 6.73 -6.51 6.19
C ALA A 75 7.26 -6.52 7.63
N ALA A 76 7.41 -7.70 8.25
CA ALA A 76 7.97 -7.83 9.59
C ALA A 76 9.45 -7.43 9.63
N GLU A 77 10.24 -7.80 8.63
CA GLU A 77 11.65 -7.38 8.54
C GLU A 77 11.76 -5.86 8.44
N LEU A 78 11.04 -5.22 7.51
CA LEU A 78 11.03 -3.77 7.39
C LEU A 78 10.56 -3.07 8.68
N ALA A 79 9.50 -3.58 9.32
CA ALA A 79 9.03 -3.05 10.59
C ALA A 79 10.07 -3.18 11.70
N SER A 80 10.84 -4.27 11.73
CA SER A 80 11.94 -4.46 12.70
C SER A 80 13.06 -3.42 12.54
N GLN A 81 13.21 -2.84 11.34
CA GLN A 81 14.17 -1.78 11.02
C GLN A 81 13.59 -0.38 11.25
N GLY A 82 12.43 -0.25 11.90
CA GLY A 82 11.80 1.03 12.21
C GLY A 82 11.03 1.64 11.04
N TYR A 83 10.48 0.84 10.13
CA TYR A 83 9.54 1.33 9.10
C TYR A 83 8.09 1.12 9.53
N VAL A 84 7.21 2.05 9.13
CA VAL A 84 5.77 1.78 9.05
C VAL A 84 5.51 1.13 7.70
N VAL A 85 5.03 -0.11 7.70
CA VAL A 85 4.79 -0.86 6.45
C VAL A 85 3.29 -0.96 6.16
N LEU A 86 2.90 -0.47 4.99
CA LEU A 86 1.53 -0.50 4.51
C LEU A 86 1.40 -1.60 3.46
N CYS A 87 0.50 -2.56 3.70
CA CYS A 87 0.22 -3.65 2.77
C CYS A 87 -1.22 -3.56 2.26
N PRO A 88 -1.51 -2.70 1.25
CA PRO A 88 -2.86 -2.57 0.71
C PRO A 88 -3.33 -3.87 0.05
N GLU A 89 -4.64 -4.08 0.06
CA GLU A 89 -5.30 -5.15 -0.70
C GLU A 89 -6.00 -4.51 -1.92
N PHE A 90 -5.58 -4.93 -3.12
CA PHE A 90 -6.10 -4.36 -4.36
C PHE A 90 -7.34 -5.09 -4.88
N THR A 91 -8.35 -4.31 -5.32
CA THR A 91 -9.65 -4.81 -5.79
C THR A 91 -9.80 -4.83 -7.32
N ASP A 92 -8.73 -4.55 -8.04
CA ASP A 92 -8.57 -4.52 -9.50
C ASP A 92 -8.73 -5.90 -10.20
N GLY A 93 -9.14 -6.93 -9.45
CA GLY A 93 -9.25 -8.32 -9.92
C GLY A 93 -7.89 -9.04 -10.04
N SER A 94 -6.80 -8.48 -9.53
CA SER A 94 -5.48 -9.12 -9.56
C SER A 94 -5.23 -10.03 -8.35
N ALA A 95 -5.84 -9.74 -7.20
CA ALA A 95 -5.70 -10.54 -5.98
C ALA A 95 -6.36 -11.92 -6.15
N ALA A 96 -5.87 -12.94 -5.43
CA ALA A 96 -6.59 -14.22 -5.38
C ALA A 96 -8.02 -14.04 -4.83
N LEU A 97 -8.15 -13.15 -3.86
CA LEU A 97 -9.40 -12.66 -3.30
C LEU A 97 -9.13 -11.34 -2.57
N ALA A 98 -9.96 -10.33 -2.82
CA ALA A 98 -9.99 -9.08 -2.08
C ALA A 98 -11.34 -8.91 -1.37
N TYR A 99 -11.32 -8.32 -0.17
CA TYR A 99 -12.50 -8.04 0.62
C TYR A 99 -12.86 -6.56 0.58
N LEU A 100 -14.12 -6.26 0.31
CA LEU A 100 -14.66 -4.90 0.33
C LEU A 100 -15.55 -4.69 1.57
N PRO A 101 -15.82 -3.42 1.92
CA PRO A 101 -16.83 -3.09 2.92
C PRO A 101 -18.17 -3.80 2.67
N GLY A 102 -18.86 -4.18 3.75
CA GLY A 102 -20.11 -4.92 3.67
C GLY A 102 -19.96 -6.40 3.31
N GLY A 103 -18.75 -6.97 3.42
CA GLY A 103 -18.51 -8.41 3.21
C GLY A 103 -18.46 -8.83 1.74
N ARG A 104 -18.50 -7.87 0.81
CA ARG A 104 -18.36 -8.11 -0.62
C ARG A 104 -16.97 -8.65 -0.94
N ARG A 105 -16.90 -9.49 -1.96
CA ARG A 105 -15.68 -10.23 -2.37
C ARG A 105 -15.40 -10.00 -3.84
N VAL A 106 -14.16 -9.68 -4.18
CA VAL A 106 -13.67 -9.63 -5.56
C VAL A 106 -12.67 -10.77 -5.76
N HIS A 107 -13.01 -11.69 -6.65
CA HIS A 107 -12.15 -12.82 -7.00
C HIS A 107 -11.17 -12.45 -8.11
N TYR A 108 -10.09 -13.22 -8.21
CA TYR A 108 -9.12 -13.11 -9.29
C TYR A 108 -9.81 -13.17 -10.66
N ARG A 109 -9.58 -12.14 -11.47
CA ARG A 109 -9.98 -12.08 -12.89
C ARG A 109 -8.87 -12.68 -13.72
N ARG A 110 -9.11 -13.90 -14.21
CA ARG A 110 -8.18 -14.59 -15.10
C ARG A 110 -8.20 -13.94 -16.48
N VAL A 111 -7.04 -13.46 -16.92
CA VAL A 111 -6.80 -13.06 -18.30
C VAL A 111 -6.31 -14.31 -19.05
N GLY A 112 -6.93 -14.62 -20.19
CA GLY A 112 -6.57 -15.78 -21.01
C GLY A 112 -5.20 -15.62 -21.66
N THR A 113 -4.52 -16.73 -21.91
CA THR A 113 -3.27 -16.75 -22.69
C THR A 113 -3.55 -16.27 -24.11
N ASN A 114 -2.66 -15.46 -24.68
CA ASN A 114 -2.81 -14.82 -26.00
C ASN A 114 -4.01 -13.88 -26.12
N ASN A 115 -4.45 -13.29 -24.99
CA ASN A 115 -5.44 -12.23 -25.06
C ASN A 115 -4.76 -10.95 -25.60
N PRO A 116 -5.19 -10.41 -26.76
CA PRO A 116 -4.59 -9.19 -27.31
C PRO A 116 -4.75 -7.99 -26.36
N ASP A 117 -5.76 -8.01 -25.49
CA ASP A 117 -6.03 -6.96 -24.51
C ASP A 117 -5.25 -7.14 -23.21
N GLU A 118 -4.43 -8.20 -23.06
CA GLU A 118 -3.72 -8.49 -21.81
C GLU A 118 -2.90 -7.28 -21.35
N PHE A 119 -2.13 -6.68 -22.25
CA PHE A 119 -1.32 -5.51 -21.92
C PHE A 119 -2.20 -4.36 -21.40
N ALA A 120 -3.27 -4.02 -22.12
CA ALA A 120 -4.19 -2.95 -21.71
C ALA A 120 -4.83 -3.23 -20.35
N ILE A 121 -5.27 -4.47 -20.11
CA ILE A 121 -5.86 -4.89 -18.83
C ILE A 121 -4.84 -4.77 -17.69
N ARG A 122 -3.60 -5.24 -17.89
CA ARG A 122 -2.56 -5.18 -16.85
C ARG A 122 -2.08 -3.76 -16.60
N SER A 123 -1.98 -2.92 -17.62
CA SER A 123 -1.65 -1.51 -17.47
C SER A 123 -2.71 -0.77 -16.65
N ALA A 124 -4.00 -0.98 -16.95
CA ALA A 124 -5.09 -0.41 -16.16
C ALA A 124 -5.06 -0.85 -14.68
N GLN A 125 -4.70 -2.11 -14.41
CA GLN A 125 -4.51 -2.59 -13.03
C GLN A 125 -3.37 -1.84 -12.31
N VAL A 126 -2.24 -1.60 -12.98
CA VAL A 126 -1.12 -0.85 -12.41
C VAL A 126 -1.50 0.61 -12.14
N GLU A 127 -2.23 1.25 -13.06
CA GLU A 127 -2.72 2.62 -12.89
C GLU A 127 -3.70 2.73 -11.70
N GLU A 128 -4.67 1.80 -11.58
CA GLU A 128 -5.59 1.75 -10.44
C GLU A 128 -4.83 1.59 -9.11
N ARG A 129 -3.80 0.74 -9.09
CA ARG A 129 -2.94 0.55 -7.91
C ARG A 129 -2.16 1.80 -7.56
N ALA A 130 -1.56 2.47 -8.54
CA ALA A 130 -0.81 3.70 -8.33
C ALA A 130 -1.71 4.80 -7.75
N ALA A 131 -2.92 4.96 -8.32
CA ALA A 131 -3.92 5.90 -7.81
C ALA A 131 -4.36 5.55 -6.37
N ALA A 132 -4.62 4.27 -6.08
CA ALA A 132 -5.00 3.83 -4.74
C ALA A 132 -3.89 4.06 -3.71
N VAL A 133 -2.62 3.85 -4.08
CA VAL A 133 -1.48 4.15 -3.22
C VAL A 133 -1.35 5.65 -2.99
N GLY A 134 -1.53 6.48 -4.03
CA GLY A 134 -1.57 7.94 -3.90
C GLY A 134 -2.60 8.40 -2.86
N LEU A 135 -3.85 7.96 -3.00
CA LEU A 135 -4.92 8.28 -2.04
C LEU A 135 -4.61 7.83 -0.60
N LEU A 136 -3.98 6.67 -0.45
CA LEU A 136 -3.60 6.15 0.87
C LEU A 136 -2.48 6.99 1.50
N LEU A 137 -1.53 7.48 0.72
CA LEU A 137 -0.49 8.38 1.21
C LEU A 137 -1.06 9.76 1.52
N ASP A 138 -1.91 10.32 0.66
CA ASP A 138 -2.60 11.59 0.91
C ASP A 138 -3.40 11.54 2.23
N GLN A 139 -4.13 10.45 2.47
CA GLN A 139 -4.88 10.27 3.72
C GLN A 139 -3.99 10.17 4.96
N LEU A 140 -2.82 9.54 4.84
CA LEU A 140 -1.87 9.49 5.96
C LEU A 140 -1.27 10.86 6.22
N GLU A 141 -0.93 11.60 5.18
CA GLU A 141 -0.47 12.98 5.32
C GLU A 141 -1.56 13.84 5.97
N GLU A 142 -2.82 13.74 5.55
CA GLU A 142 -3.93 14.49 6.17
C GLU A 142 -4.14 14.10 7.65
N GLN A 143 -4.09 12.82 7.97
CA GLN A 143 -4.34 12.32 9.32
C GLN A 143 -3.20 12.64 10.28
N PHE A 144 -1.96 12.66 9.79
CA PHE A 144 -0.76 12.84 10.60
C PHE A 144 -0.02 14.15 10.32
N ALA A 145 -0.60 15.06 9.52
CA ALA A 145 -0.09 16.40 9.32
C ALA A 145 -0.06 17.14 10.66
N GLY A 146 1.16 17.34 11.17
CA GLY A 146 1.39 18.37 12.17
C GLY A 146 1.21 19.76 11.55
N PRO A 147 1.13 20.83 12.35
CA PRO A 147 0.98 22.21 11.87
C PRO A 147 2.07 22.66 10.86
N ALA A 148 3.22 21.96 10.80
CA ALA A 148 4.30 22.22 9.86
C ALA A 148 3.98 21.82 8.39
N ALA A 149 3.23 20.73 8.16
CA ALA A 149 2.87 20.29 6.81
C ALA A 149 1.84 21.24 6.15
N ALA A 150 0.96 21.85 6.95
CA ALA A 150 0.04 22.89 6.51
C ALA A 150 0.77 24.15 5.99
N ALA A 151 1.89 24.52 6.62
CA ALA A 151 2.69 25.68 6.23
C ALA A 151 3.49 25.48 4.93
N GLU A 152 3.82 24.25 4.57
CA GLU A 152 4.51 23.92 3.31
C GLU A 152 3.53 23.88 2.13
N LYS A 153 2.29 23.40 2.35
CA LYS A 153 1.20 23.43 1.36
C LYS A 153 0.76 24.86 1.00
N GLU A 154 0.89 25.81 1.93
CA GLU A 154 0.62 27.25 1.70
C GLU A 154 1.74 27.96 0.91
N ARG A 155 2.95 27.39 0.86
CA ARG A 155 4.11 27.94 0.12
C ARG A 155 4.24 27.43 -1.31
N ALA A 156 3.50 26.40 -1.72
CA ALA A 156 3.49 25.96 -3.10
C ALA A 156 2.78 27.03 -3.96
N PRO A 157 3.42 27.59 -5.00
CA PRO A 157 2.81 28.62 -5.82
C PRO A 157 1.60 28.05 -6.54
N VAL A 158 0.45 28.72 -6.41
CA VAL A 158 -0.70 28.54 -7.30
C VAL A 158 -0.18 28.69 -8.72
N ALA A 159 -0.18 27.60 -9.49
CA ALA A 159 0.14 27.64 -10.90
C ALA A 159 -0.80 28.65 -11.57
N GLY A 160 -0.25 29.79 -11.98
CA GLY A 160 -0.98 30.86 -12.62
C GLY A 160 -1.64 30.34 -13.89
N VAL A 161 -2.96 30.50 -13.98
CA VAL A 161 -3.73 30.31 -15.20
C VAL A 161 -3.21 31.33 -16.22
N GLY A 162 -2.48 30.85 -17.22
CA GLY A 162 -2.11 31.65 -18.38
C GLY A 162 -3.35 31.99 -19.18
N GLY A 163 -3.75 33.25 -19.19
CA GLY A 163 -4.71 33.79 -20.13
C GLY A 163 -4.05 33.98 -21.49
N GLU A 164 -4.58 33.32 -22.50
CA GLU A 164 -4.30 33.64 -23.91
C GLU A 164 -5.20 34.82 -24.31
N ASP A 165 -4.61 35.98 -24.60
CA ASP A 165 -5.28 37.09 -25.28
C ASP A 165 -5.17 36.88 -26.80
N PRO A 166 -6.27 36.90 -27.57
CA PRO A 166 -6.21 36.88 -29.03
C PRO A 166 -5.95 38.27 -29.60
N ALA A 167 -5.04 38.34 -30.57
CA ALA A 167 -4.82 39.47 -31.46
C ALA A 167 -5.75 39.43 -32.68
#